data_AF-A0AAE2SZB8-F1
#
_entry.id   AF-A0AAE2SZB8-F1
#
_cell.length_a   1.000
_cell.length_b   1.000
_cell.length_c   1.000
_cell.angle_alpha   90.00
_cell.angle_beta   90.00
_cell.angle_gamma   90.00
#
_symmetry.space_group_name_H-M   'P 1'
#
loop_
_entity.id
_entity.type
_entity.pdbx_description
1 polymer ?
#
loop_
_entity_poly.entity_id
_entity_poly.type
_entity_poly.pdbx_seq_one_letter_code
_entity_poly.pdbx_strand_id
1 'polypeptide(L)'
;MLDTIIRNALDIVGRTERLLEASRRLQDSEGLDEIEVYELDHEIERLGDAVFVVDEAIRSLARAVDCWPEAARAYEMRGTLH
;
A
#
# COMPACT_ATOMS: atom_id res chain seq x y z
N MET A 1 -1.49 -14.54 -11.88
CA MET A 1 -1.48 -13.20 -12.52
C MET A 1 -1.89 -12.12 -11.53
N LEU A 2 -3.09 -12.21 -10.93
CA LEU A 2 -3.56 -11.20 -9.96
C LEU A 2 -2.73 -11.20 -8.65
N ASP A 3 -2.33 -12.38 -8.17
CA ASP A 3 -1.36 -12.53 -7.06
C ASP A 3 -0.03 -11.78 -7.30
N THR A 4 0.53 -11.91 -8.50
CA THR A 4 1.76 -11.20 -8.91
C THR A 4 1.55 -9.68 -8.94
N ILE A 5 0.38 -9.21 -9.36
CA ILE A 5 0.04 -7.78 -9.35
C ILE A 5 -0.06 -7.26 -7.92
N ILE A 6 -0.75 -7.98 -7.03
CA ILE A 6 -0.87 -7.61 -5.61
C ILE A 6 0.51 -7.53 -4.95
N ARG A 7 1.35 -8.55 -5.16
CA ARG A 7 2.71 -8.57 -4.62
C ARG A 7 3.55 -7.41 -5.13
N ASN A 8 3.51 -7.13 -6.44
CA ASN A 8 4.20 -5.96 -7.00
C ASN A 8 3.68 -4.64 -6.43
N ALA A 9 2.38 -4.54 -6.17
CA ALA A 9 1.78 -3.34 -5.57
C ALA A 9 2.26 -3.14 -4.12
N LEU A 10 2.32 -4.21 -3.32
CA LEU A 10 2.91 -4.19 -1.97
C LEU A 10 4.42 -3.85 -2.01
N ASP A 11 5.16 -4.37 -2.99
CA ASP A 11 6.58 -4.01 -3.18
C ASP A 11 6.76 -2.52 -3.50
N ILE A 12 5.84 -1.92 -4.26
CA ILE A 12 5.84 -0.48 -4.53
C ILE A 12 5.57 0.31 -3.26
N VAL A 13 4.55 -0.06 -2.47
CA VAL A 13 4.26 0.55 -1.16
C VAL A 13 5.53 0.55 -0.29
N GLY A 14 6.18 -0.61 -0.13
CA GLY A 14 7.39 -0.70 0.69
C GLY A 14 8.59 0.08 0.14
N ARG A 15 8.67 0.29 -1.19
CA ARG A 15 9.67 1.21 -1.77
C ARG A 15 9.33 2.67 -1.46
N THR A 16 8.06 3.05 -1.51
CA THR A 16 7.62 4.41 -1.19
C THR A 16 7.78 4.71 0.29
N GLU A 17 7.54 3.76 1.20
CA GLU A 17 7.84 3.92 2.64
C GLU A 17 9.33 4.20 2.89
N ARG A 18 10.22 3.46 2.21
CA ARG A 18 11.67 3.70 2.28
C ARG A 18 12.06 5.06 1.69
N LEU A 19 11.36 5.52 0.64
CA LEU A 19 11.54 6.86 0.09
C LEU A 19 11.15 7.92 1.12
N LEU A 20 9.99 7.77 1.77
CA LEU A 20 9.54 8.69 2.82
C LEU A 20 10.53 8.74 3.99
N GLU A 21 11.06 7.59 4.41
CA GLU A 21 12.09 7.54 5.46
C GLU A 21 13.39 8.25 5.03
N ALA A 22 13.83 8.05 3.78
CA ALA A 22 14.99 8.76 3.24
C ALA A 22 14.75 10.27 3.16
N SER A 23 13.56 10.71 2.77
CA SER A 23 13.18 12.13 2.71
C SER A 23 13.16 12.78 4.09
N ARG A 24 12.66 12.08 5.12
CA ARG A 24 12.72 12.58 6.52
C ARG A 24 14.16 12.76 6.99
N ARG A 25 15.05 11.82 6.68
CA ARG A 25 16.48 11.96 7.01
C ARG A 25 17.15 13.11 6.26
N LEU A 26 16.71 13.40 5.03
CA LEU A 26 17.19 14.56 4.28
C LEU A 26 16.71 15.88 4.92
N GLN A 27 15.47 15.91 5.39
CA GLN A 27 14.90 17.05 6.11
C GLN A 27 15.67 17.35 7.41
N ASP A 28 16.14 16.32 8.12
CA ASP A 28 16.96 16.44 9.33
C ASP A 28 18.42 16.85 9.04
N SER A 29 18.84 16.89 7.78
CA SER A 29 20.22 17.20 7.40
C SER A 29 20.46 18.70 7.20
N GLU A 30 21.69 19.16 7.50
CA GLU A 30 22.08 20.54 7.24
C GLU A 30 22.07 20.82 5.73
N GLY A 31 21.33 21.84 5.29
CA GLY A 31 21.36 22.28 3.90
C GLY A 31 20.05 22.85 3.35
N LEU A 32 18.94 22.65 4.04
CA LEU A 32 17.64 23.24 3.68
C LEU A 32 17.36 24.51 4.49
N ASP A 33 16.74 25.49 3.84
CA ASP A 33 16.16 26.62 4.55
C ASP A 33 14.78 26.28 5.18
N GLU A 34 14.24 27.18 6.00
CA GLU A 34 12.98 26.97 6.72
C GLU A 34 11.78 26.72 5.78
N ILE A 35 11.76 27.38 4.62
CA ILE A 35 10.70 27.21 3.62
C ILE A 35 10.84 25.84 2.98
N GLU A 36 12.06 25.47 2.57
CA GLU A 36 12.35 24.16 1.99
C GLU A 36 12.04 23.00 2.95
N VAL A 37 12.33 23.16 4.25
CA VAL A 37 11.96 22.18 5.29
C VAL A 37 10.44 22.03 5.38
N TYR A 38 9.69 23.13 5.38
CA TYR A 38 8.23 23.10 5.47
C TYR A 38 7.58 22.47 4.22
N GLU A 39 8.06 22.84 3.03
CA GLU A 39 7.55 22.27 1.77
C GLU A 39 7.83 20.76 1.69
N LEU A 40 9.04 20.35 2.08
CA LEU A 40 9.40 18.93 2.11
C LEU A 40 8.55 18.16 3.14
N ASP A 41 8.32 18.73 4.32
CA ASP A 41 7.46 18.16 5.36
C ASP A 41 6.04 17.90 4.81
N HIS A 42 5.45 18.93 4.21
CA HIS A 42 4.10 18.86 3.64
C HIS A 42 3.99 17.77 2.56
N GLU A 43 5.00 17.65 1.69
CA GLU A 43 5.03 16.63 0.65
C GLU A 43 5.23 15.21 1.21
N ILE A 44 6.06 15.05 2.26
CA ILE A 44 6.24 13.79 2.98
C ILE A 44 4.92 13.35 3.63
N GLU A 45 4.22 14.25 4.31
CA GLU A 45 2.92 13.98 4.92
C GLU A 45 1.89 13.58 3.85
N ARG A 46 1.75 14.37 2.79
CA ARG A 46 0.78 14.12 1.73
C ARG A 46 1.00 12.79 1.02
N LEU A 47 2.26 12.44 0.73
CA LEU A 47 2.59 11.14 0.13
C LEU A 47 2.42 10.00 1.15
N GLY A 48 2.73 10.22 2.42
CA GLY A 48 2.49 9.27 3.51
C GLY A 48 1.02 8.88 3.62
N ASP A 49 0.12 9.85 3.62
CA ASP A 49 -1.33 9.62 3.66
C ASP A 49 -1.81 8.81 2.44
N ALA A 50 -1.32 9.16 1.25
CA ALA A 50 -1.67 8.44 0.02
C ALA A 50 -1.17 6.98 0.06
N VAL A 51 0.06 6.74 0.52
CA VAL A 51 0.63 5.39 0.66
C VAL A 51 -0.16 4.57 1.67
N PHE A 52 -0.55 5.16 2.79
CA PHE A 52 -1.37 4.49 3.81
C PHE A 52 -2.70 3.98 3.23
N VAL A 53 -3.43 4.84 2.51
CA VAL A 53 -4.70 4.45 1.88
C VAL A 53 -4.51 3.36 0.82
N VAL A 54 -3.46 3.50 -0.01
CA VAL A 54 -3.16 2.52 -1.07
C VAL A 54 -2.78 1.16 -0.49
N ASP A 55 -1.96 1.14 0.56
CA ASP A 55 -1.54 -0.07 1.25
C ASP A 55 -2.74 -0.81 1.88
N GLU A 56 -3.62 -0.09 2.56
CA GLU A 56 -4.86 -0.66 3.09
C GLU A 56 -5.74 -1.25 1.97
N ALA A 57 -5.92 -0.52 0.88
CA ALA A 57 -6.72 -0.97 -0.26
C ALA A 57 -6.13 -2.23 -0.92
N ILE A 58 -4.81 -2.31 -1.10
CA ILE A 58 -4.14 -3.48 -1.67
C ILE A 58 -4.30 -4.69 -0.74
N ARG A 59 -4.12 -4.50 0.58
CA ARG A 59 -4.31 -5.61 1.54
C ARG A 59 -5.76 -6.05 1.63
N SER A 60 -6.70 -5.13 1.52
CA SER A 60 -8.14 -5.46 1.45
C SER A 60 -8.44 -6.29 0.20
N LEU A 61 -7.91 -5.88 -0.96
CA LEU A 61 -8.03 -6.63 -2.21
C LEU A 61 -7.40 -8.02 -2.11
N ALA A 62 -6.22 -8.14 -1.50
CA ALA A 62 -5.55 -9.41 -1.27
C ALA A 62 -6.42 -10.37 -0.46
N ARG A 63 -6.97 -9.91 0.67
CA ARG A 63 -7.91 -10.69 1.49
C ARG A 63 -9.16 -11.10 0.72
N ALA A 64 -9.72 -10.21 -0.09
CA ALA A 64 -10.91 -10.52 -0.88
C ALA A 64 -10.63 -11.63 -1.91
N VAL A 65 -9.46 -11.58 -2.55
CA VAL A 65 -9.01 -12.58 -3.53
C VAL A 65 -8.71 -13.91 -2.85
N ASP A 66 -8.08 -13.89 -1.69
CA ASP A 66 -7.77 -15.10 -0.91
C ASP A 66 -9.03 -15.81 -0.40
N CYS A 67 -10.15 -15.11 -0.19
CA CYS A 67 -11.42 -15.70 0.25
C CYS A 67 -12.31 -16.23 -0.90
N TRP A 68 -11.98 -15.95 -2.16
CA TRP A 68 -12.75 -16.44 -3.33
C TRP A 68 -12.65 -17.95 -3.61
N PRO A 69 -11.53 -18.67 -3.34
CA PRO A 69 -11.44 -20.12 -3.52
C PRO A 69 -12.38 -20.89 -2.57
N GLU A 70 -12.54 -20.47 -1.32
CA GLU A 70 -13.48 -21.10 -0.38
C GLU A 70 -14.94 -20.82 -0.76
N ALA A 71 -15.25 -19.62 -1.25
CA ALA A 71 -16.60 -19.27 -1.69
C ALA A 71 -17.03 -20.13 -2.90
N ALA A 72 -16.16 -20.32 -3.90
CA ALA A 72 -16.46 -21.16 -5.06
C ALA A 72 -16.80 -22.61 -4.67
N ARG A 73 -16.07 -23.20 -3.71
CA ARG A 73 -16.37 -24.54 -3.18
C ARG A 73 -17.66 -24.59 -2.37
N ALA A 74 -17.97 -23.55 -1.60
CA ALA A 74 -19.22 -23.47 -0.82
C ALA A 74 -20.46 -23.35 -1.74
N TYR A 75 -20.32 -22.73 -2.91
CA TYR A 75 -21.40 -22.63 -3.91
C TYR A 75 -21.55 -23.91 -4.76
N GLU A 76 -20.47 -24.64 -5.10
CA GLU A 76 -20.57 -25.95 -5.77
C GLU A 76 -21.23 -27.03 -4.89
N MET A 77 -20.96 -27.03 -3.57
CA MET A 77 -21.62 -27.97 -2.64
C MET A 77 -23.11 -27.68 -2.44
N ARG A 78 -23.57 -26.45 -2.66
CA ARG A 78 -25.00 -26.10 -2.61
C ARG A 78 -25.76 -26.41 -3.91
N GLY A 79 -25.06 -26.70 -5.01
CA GLY A 79 -25.66 -27.05 -6.30
C GLY A 79 -25.96 -28.55 -6.49
N THR A 80 -25.58 -29.42 -5.56
CA THR A 80 -25.77 -30.89 -5.65
C THR A 80 -26.77 -31.46 -4.64
N LEU A 81 -27.57 -30.60 -3.98
CA LEU A 81 -28.63 -31.01 -3.06
C LEU A 81 -29.96 -30.26 -3.31
N HIS A 82 -30.50 -30.34 -4.53
CA HIS A 82 -31.94 -30.53 -4.79
C HIS A 82 -32.21 -30.65 -6.29
#